data_AF-M3HUP1-F1
#
_entry.id   AF-M3HUP1-F1
#
_cell.length_a   1.000
_cell.length_b   1.000
_cell.length_c   1.000
_cell.angle_alpha   90.00
_cell.angle_beta   90.00
_cell.angle_gamma   90.00
#
_symmetry.space_group_name_H-M   'P 1'
#
loop_
_entity.id
_entity.type
_entity.pdbx_description
1 polymer ?
#
loop_
_entity_poly.entity_id
_entity_poly.type
_entity_poly.pdbx_seq_one_letter_code
_entity_poly.pdbx_strand_id
1 'polypeptide(L)'
;MLPILKDFIAPISLKRLQAIFTREFSTLEEFLTAIFEERVTFIVKNRHLIRIIFQEASTTFEIQAVLKRVFKEKLAPKVKERLRNFQEKGMIVDMPIDSVFRLIATNIAGYILFAEILYRPEAEGYSDQEVELKRTIEFIARGLRPKTKTKEKPVLKPRAKKKSPVPAAAKVKKKRNLSIRPIFIRNLYECFNR
;
A
#
# COMPACT_ATOMS: atom_id res chain seq x y z
N MET A 1 18.92 -18.60 7.14
CA MET A 1 17.88 -18.01 6.27
C MET A 1 18.43 -17.18 5.11
N LEU A 2 19.44 -16.33 5.29
CA LEU A 2 19.98 -15.46 4.24
C LEU A 2 20.31 -16.16 2.89
N PRO A 3 20.94 -17.35 2.84
CA PRO A 3 21.18 -18.06 1.58
C PRO A 3 19.89 -18.49 0.88
N ILE A 4 18.92 -19.03 1.63
CA ILE A 4 17.60 -19.43 1.10
C ILE A 4 16.89 -18.24 0.46
N LEU A 5 16.93 -17.07 1.10
CA LEU A 5 16.34 -15.86 0.57
C LEU A 5 17.01 -15.41 -0.74
N LYS A 6 18.35 -15.34 -0.76
CA LYS A 6 19.14 -14.84 -1.89
C LYS A 6 19.10 -15.79 -3.09
N ASP A 7 19.29 -17.08 -2.83
CA ASP A 7 19.61 -18.06 -3.87
C ASP A 7 18.35 -18.74 -4.42
N PHE A 8 17.24 -18.71 -3.67
CA PHE A 8 16.01 -19.39 -4.06
C PHE A 8 14.79 -18.45 -4.06
N ILE A 9 14.45 -17.84 -2.93
CA ILE A 9 13.16 -17.13 -2.80
C ILE A 9 13.10 -15.87 -3.67
N ALA A 10 14.12 -15.01 -3.61
CA ALA A 10 14.19 -13.81 -4.44
C ALA A 10 14.17 -14.14 -5.95
N PRO A 11 15.03 -15.03 -6.49
CA PRO A 11 15.03 -15.33 -7.91
C PRO A 11 13.74 -16.01 -8.39
N ILE A 12 13.18 -16.96 -7.63
CA ILE A 12 11.90 -17.60 -7.99
C ILE A 12 10.77 -16.56 -8.03
N SER A 13 10.70 -15.71 -7.01
CA SER A 13 9.69 -14.65 -6.89
C SER A 13 9.76 -13.67 -8.06
N LEU A 14 10.97 -13.27 -8.47
CA LEU A 14 11.20 -12.40 -9.63
C LEU A 14 10.84 -13.07 -10.95
N LYS A 15 11.24 -14.33 -11.16
CA LYS A 15 10.92 -15.10 -12.37
C LYS A 15 9.40 -15.20 -12.58
N ARG A 16 8.65 -15.42 -11.51
CA ARG A 16 7.18 -15.49 -11.57
C ARG A 16 6.54 -14.15 -11.97
N LEU A 17 7.01 -13.03 -11.41
CA LEU A 17 6.53 -11.70 -11.84
C LEU A 17 6.94 -11.34 -13.25
N GLN A 18 8.12 -11.79 -13.70
CA GLN A 18 8.58 -11.53 -15.05
C GLN A 18 7.60 -12.06 -16.10
N ALA A 19 6.96 -13.21 -15.85
CA ALA A 19 5.93 -13.77 -16.73
C ALA A 19 4.65 -12.91 -16.81
N ILE A 20 4.41 -12.03 -15.85
CA ILE A 20 3.32 -11.03 -15.89
C ILE A 20 3.78 -9.81 -16.68
N PHE A 21 5.02 -9.36 -16.46
CA PHE A 21 5.58 -8.21 -17.16
C PHE A 21 5.82 -8.42 -18.65
N THR A 22 5.67 -9.62 -19.20
CA THR A 22 5.69 -9.88 -20.65
C THR A 22 4.29 -9.82 -21.30
N ARG A 23 3.23 -9.68 -20.51
CA ARG A 23 1.85 -9.58 -20.99
C ARG A 23 1.46 -8.13 -21.19
N GLU A 24 0.57 -7.89 -22.14
CA GLU A 24 -0.11 -6.62 -22.30
C GLU A 24 -1.44 -6.66 -21.54
N PHE A 25 -1.84 -5.50 -21.00
CA PHE A 25 -3.06 -5.34 -20.22
C PHE A 25 -3.81 -4.11 -20.73
N SER A 26 -5.12 -4.22 -20.86
CA SER A 26 -5.96 -3.16 -21.41
C SER A 26 -6.40 -2.17 -20.33
N THR A 27 -6.38 -2.58 -19.07
CA THR A 27 -6.76 -1.73 -17.93
C THR A 27 -5.77 -1.84 -16.77
N LEU A 28 -5.78 -0.83 -15.90
CA LEU A 28 -5.05 -0.89 -14.63
C LEU A 28 -5.55 -2.07 -13.76
N GLU A 29 -6.87 -2.32 -13.76
CA GLU A 29 -7.51 -3.36 -12.96
C GLU A 29 -7.00 -4.76 -13.34
N GLU A 30 -6.89 -5.07 -14.63
CA GLU A 30 -6.32 -6.34 -15.10
C GLU A 30 -4.85 -6.51 -14.69
N PHE A 31 -4.04 -5.46 -14.86
CA PHE A 31 -2.63 -5.47 -14.47
C PHE A 31 -2.45 -5.68 -12.96
N LEU A 32 -3.21 -4.94 -12.14
CA LEU A 32 -3.19 -5.09 -10.69
C LEU A 32 -3.66 -6.48 -10.27
N THR A 33 -4.73 -7.00 -10.87
CA THR A 33 -5.23 -8.35 -10.61
C THR A 33 -4.15 -9.39 -10.86
N ALA A 34 -3.50 -9.35 -12.02
CA ALA A 34 -2.45 -10.30 -12.38
C ALA A 34 -1.26 -10.27 -11.38
N ILE A 35 -0.82 -9.09 -10.95
CA ILE A 35 0.24 -8.98 -9.94
C ILE A 35 -0.25 -9.47 -8.58
N PHE A 36 -1.39 -8.99 -8.12
CA PHE A 36 -1.86 -9.21 -6.75
C PHE A 36 -2.19 -10.68 -6.52
N GLU A 37 -2.91 -11.32 -7.44
CA GLU A 37 -3.21 -12.75 -7.37
C GLU A 37 -1.93 -13.59 -7.35
N GLU A 38 -0.96 -13.24 -8.18
CA GLU A 38 0.28 -14.00 -8.24
C GLU A 38 1.10 -13.82 -6.95
N ARG A 39 1.19 -12.59 -6.42
CA ARG A 39 1.87 -12.30 -5.14
C ARG A 39 1.20 -13.00 -3.98
N VAL A 40 -0.13 -12.91 -3.86
CA VAL A 40 -0.90 -13.58 -2.81
C VAL A 40 -0.78 -15.09 -2.93
N THR A 41 -0.91 -15.66 -4.14
CA THR A 41 -0.73 -17.10 -4.38
C THR A 41 0.67 -17.56 -3.99
N PHE A 42 1.72 -16.80 -4.33
CA PHE A 42 3.09 -17.12 -3.94
C PHE A 42 3.25 -17.11 -2.42
N ILE A 43 2.67 -16.11 -1.74
CA ILE A 43 2.76 -15.96 -0.29
C ILE A 43 2.00 -17.07 0.43
N VAL A 44 0.76 -17.34 0.03
CA VAL A 44 -0.07 -18.40 0.64
C VAL A 44 0.60 -19.76 0.50
N LYS A 45 1.13 -20.09 -0.69
CA LYS A 45 1.84 -21.35 -0.94
C LYS A 45 3.13 -21.50 -0.12
N ASN A 46 3.75 -20.39 0.28
CA ASN A 46 5.02 -20.37 1.02
C ASN A 46 4.88 -19.72 2.41
N ARG A 47 3.66 -19.70 2.98
CA ARG A 47 3.30 -18.81 4.11
C ARG A 47 4.25 -18.93 5.29
N HIS A 48 4.58 -20.16 5.69
CA HIS A 48 5.48 -20.41 6.81
C HIS A 48 6.86 -19.75 6.58
N LEU A 49 7.44 -19.95 5.39
CA LEU A 49 8.72 -19.38 5.03
C LEU A 49 8.66 -17.85 4.93
N ILE A 50 7.60 -17.29 4.33
CA ILE A 50 7.40 -15.85 4.25
C ILE A 50 7.27 -15.22 5.63
N ARG A 51 6.58 -15.88 6.56
CA ARG A 51 6.47 -15.43 7.96
C ARG A 51 7.83 -15.38 8.65
N ILE A 52 8.68 -16.38 8.46
CA ILE A 52 10.06 -16.37 8.99
C ILE A 52 10.86 -15.23 8.38
N ILE A 53 10.81 -15.06 7.05
CA ILE A 53 11.50 -13.96 6.36
C ILE A 53 11.03 -12.60 6.91
N PHE A 54 9.73 -12.41 7.15
CA PHE A 54 9.18 -11.19 7.72
C PHE A 54 9.69 -10.93 9.15
N GLN A 55 9.71 -11.96 9.99
CA GLN A 55 10.23 -11.87 11.36
C GLN A 55 11.72 -11.52 11.35
N GLU A 56 12.53 -12.20 10.55
CA GLU A 56 13.97 -11.89 10.44
C GLU A 56 14.22 -10.52 9.81
N ALA A 57 13.45 -10.11 8.81
CA ALA A 57 13.57 -8.78 8.22
C ALA A 57 13.29 -7.66 9.24
N SER A 58 12.54 -7.95 10.32
CA SER A 58 12.28 -6.98 11.39
C SER A 58 13.48 -6.81 12.33
N THR A 59 14.44 -7.74 12.33
CA THR A 59 15.55 -7.76 13.31
C THR A 59 16.94 -7.78 12.67
N THR A 60 17.07 -8.21 11.41
CA THR A 60 18.35 -8.46 10.74
C THR A 60 18.55 -7.54 9.53
N PHE A 61 19.58 -6.70 9.59
CA PHE A 61 19.89 -5.70 8.55
C PHE A 61 20.31 -6.34 7.22
N GLU A 62 20.95 -7.51 7.22
CA GLU A 62 21.38 -8.22 6.02
C GLU A 62 20.19 -8.69 5.19
N ILE A 63 19.14 -9.19 5.85
CA ILE A 63 17.89 -9.59 5.20
C ILE A 63 17.19 -8.36 4.62
N GLN A 64 17.11 -7.26 5.37
CA GLN A 64 16.56 -5.99 4.88
C GLN A 64 17.33 -5.49 3.65
N ALA A 65 18.66 -5.57 3.66
CA ALA A 65 19.50 -5.13 2.55
C ALA A 65 19.21 -5.93 1.26
N VAL A 66 19.04 -7.25 1.38
CA VAL A 66 18.67 -8.11 0.23
C VAL A 66 17.29 -7.74 -0.30
N LEU A 67 16.28 -7.65 0.57
CA LEU A 67 14.92 -7.30 0.17
C LEU A 67 14.87 -5.92 -0.50
N LYS A 68 15.56 -4.93 0.09
CA LYS A 68 15.67 -3.57 -0.44
C LYS A 68 16.35 -3.56 -1.81
N ARG A 69 17.45 -4.31 -1.98
CA ARG A 69 18.17 -4.43 -3.25
C ARG A 69 17.28 -5.04 -4.33
N VAL A 70 16.70 -6.20 -4.06
CA VAL A 70 15.79 -6.89 -5.00
C VAL A 70 14.63 -5.98 -5.39
N PHE A 71 14.01 -5.31 -4.41
CA PHE A 71 12.90 -4.41 -4.65
C PHE A 71 13.31 -3.19 -5.51
N LYS A 72 14.35 -2.47 -5.10
CA LYS A 72 14.78 -1.22 -5.75
C LYS A 72 15.36 -1.46 -7.15
N GLU A 73 16.15 -2.50 -7.32
CA GLU A 73 16.92 -2.71 -8.56
C GLU A 73 16.21 -3.60 -9.57
N LYS A 74 15.33 -4.51 -9.14
CA LYS A 74 14.72 -5.51 -10.03
C LYS A 74 13.23 -5.30 -10.22
N LEU A 75 12.50 -5.03 -9.14
CA LEU A 75 11.03 -4.99 -9.18
C LEU A 75 10.46 -3.60 -9.46
N ALA A 76 10.83 -2.61 -8.65
CA ALA A 76 10.27 -1.27 -8.72
C ALA A 76 10.40 -0.61 -10.11
N PRO A 77 11.55 -0.71 -10.82
CA PRO A 77 11.69 -0.13 -12.15
C PRO A 77 10.68 -0.69 -13.15
N LYS A 78 10.49 -2.03 -13.16
CA LYS A 78 9.55 -2.72 -14.07
C LYS A 78 8.10 -2.33 -13.82
N VAL A 79 7.70 -2.24 -12.54
CA VAL A 79 6.33 -1.82 -12.20
C VAL A 79 6.11 -0.37 -12.58
N LYS A 80 7.05 0.53 -12.26
CA LYS A 80 6.94 1.96 -12.60
C LYS A 80 6.88 2.20 -14.10
N GLU A 81 7.64 1.45 -14.89
CA GLU A 81 7.59 1.49 -16.35
C GLU A 81 6.18 1.13 -16.87
N ARG A 82 5.61 0.02 -16.38
CA ARG A 82 4.23 -0.36 -16.74
C ARG A 82 3.20 0.69 -16.35
N LEU A 83 3.30 1.24 -15.13
CA LEU A 83 2.43 2.30 -14.65
C LEU A 83 2.57 3.59 -15.47
N ARG A 84 3.79 3.94 -15.90
CA ARG A 84 4.03 5.09 -16.77
C ARG A 84 3.32 4.91 -18.12
N ASN A 85 3.39 3.72 -18.71
CA ASN A 85 2.68 3.42 -19.95
C ASN A 85 1.15 3.58 -19.80
N PHE A 86 0.58 3.22 -18.64
CA PHE A 86 -0.83 3.49 -18.34
C PHE A 86 -1.13 4.99 -18.23
N GLN A 87 -0.24 5.76 -17.59
CA GLN A 87 -0.40 7.21 -17.41
C GLN A 87 -0.29 7.96 -18.74
N GLU A 88 0.68 7.60 -19.58
CA GLU A 88 0.87 8.19 -20.93
C GLU A 88 -0.30 7.91 -21.86
N LYS A 89 -0.96 6.75 -21.72
CA LYS A 89 -2.20 6.42 -22.43
C LYS A 89 -3.45 7.07 -21.81
N GLY A 90 -3.30 7.90 -20.78
CA GLY A 90 -4.41 8.58 -20.10
C GLY A 90 -5.34 7.64 -19.32
N MET A 91 -4.90 6.42 -19.01
CA MET A 91 -5.73 5.41 -18.32
C MET A 91 -5.74 5.56 -16.80
N ILE A 92 -4.76 6.27 -16.24
CA ILE A 92 -4.66 6.56 -14.81
C ILE A 92 -4.40 8.04 -14.56
N VAL A 93 -4.56 8.47 -13.32
CA VAL A 93 -4.35 9.86 -12.88
C VAL A 93 -2.94 10.36 -13.20
N ASP A 94 -2.85 11.60 -13.68
CA ASP A 94 -1.57 12.28 -13.86
C ASP A 94 -1.01 12.74 -12.51
N MET A 95 -0.11 11.93 -11.97
CA MET A 95 0.55 12.10 -10.67
C MET A 95 2.02 11.64 -10.81
N PRO A 96 2.95 12.12 -9.98
CA PRO A 96 4.31 11.57 -9.98
C PRO A 96 4.31 10.04 -9.86
N ILE A 97 4.99 9.35 -10.77
CA ILE A 97 4.94 7.89 -10.89
C ILE A 97 5.38 7.17 -9.61
N ASP A 98 6.29 7.76 -8.85
CA ASP A 98 6.72 7.25 -7.54
C ASP A 98 5.59 7.26 -6.51
N SER A 99 4.67 8.22 -6.60
CA SER A 99 3.50 8.31 -5.72
C SER A 99 2.47 7.25 -6.09
N VAL A 100 2.18 7.08 -7.39
CA VAL A 100 1.30 6.01 -7.90
C VAL A 100 1.84 4.64 -7.47
N PHE A 101 3.12 4.39 -7.72
CA PHE A 101 3.79 3.17 -7.31
C PHE A 101 3.72 2.95 -5.80
N ARG A 102 3.99 3.98 -4.99
CA ARG A 102 3.94 3.89 -3.53
C ARG A 102 2.53 3.54 -3.04
N LEU A 103 1.49 4.15 -3.59
CA LEU A 103 0.10 3.85 -3.23
C LEU A 103 -0.24 2.38 -3.49
N ILE A 104 0.12 1.87 -4.67
CA ILE A 104 -0.10 0.45 -5.02
C ILE A 104 0.71 -0.46 -4.08
N ALA A 105 2.00 -0.17 -3.91
CA ALA A 105 2.91 -0.97 -3.10
C ALA A 105 2.50 -1.02 -1.62
N THR A 106 2.03 0.11 -1.07
CA THR A 106 1.55 0.17 0.31
C THR A 106 0.27 -0.66 0.49
N ASN A 107 -0.68 -0.60 -0.44
CA ASN A 107 -1.91 -1.37 -0.34
C ASN A 107 -1.67 -2.88 -0.44
N ILE A 108 -0.85 -3.33 -1.41
CA ILE A 108 -0.53 -4.77 -1.50
C ILE A 108 0.28 -5.25 -0.29
N ALA A 109 1.25 -4.45 0.20
CA ALA A 109 2.04 -4.81 1.37
C ALA A 109 1.18 -4.87 2.64
N GLY A 110 0.25 -3.91 2.80
CA GLY A 110 -0.72 -3.90 3.89
C GLY A 110 -1.65 -5.11 3.85
N TYR A 111 -2.22 -5.42 2.68
CA TYR A 111 -3.04 -6.61 2.47
C TYR A 111 -2.26 -7.87 2.87
N ILE A 112 -1.04 -8.06 2.34
CA ILE A 112 -0.20 -9.23 2.65
C ILE A 112 0.09 -9.32 4.15
N LEU A 113 0.51 -8.21 4.76
CA LEU A 113 0.89 -8.18 6.16
C LEU A 113 -0.29 -8.54 7.07
N PHE A 114 -1.41 -7.86 6.88
CA PHE A 114 -2.55 -7.99 7.78
C PHE A 114 -3.38 -9.23 7.44
N ALA A 115 -3.77 -9.44 6.18
CA ALA A 115 -4.65 -10.55 5.81
C ALA A 115 -3.92 -11.92 5.78
N GLU A 116 -2.67 -11.98 5.29
CA GLU A 116 -2.00 -13.27 5.04
C GLU A 116 -1.00 -13.67 6.13
N ILE A 117 -0.25 -12.70 6.68
CA ILE A 117 0.81 -12.96 7.65
C ILE A 117 0.28 -12.93 9.08
N LEU A 118 -0.41 -11.85 9.50
CA LEU A 118 -0.77 -11.60 10.89
C LEU A 118 -2.14 -12.15 11.32
N TYR A 119 -3.21 -11.93 10.55
CA TYR A 119 -4.59 -12.14 11.03
C TYR A 119 -5.31 -13.37 10.49
N ARG A 120 -4.67 -14.25 9.71
CA ARG A 120 -5.38 -15.40 9.11
C ARG A 120 -5.90 -16.36 10.21
N PRO A 121 -7.22 -16.49 10.42
CA PRO A 121 -7.75 -17.43 11.39
C PRO A 121 -7.56 -18.85 10.85
N GLU A 122 -7.04 -19.74 11.70
CA GLU A 122 -6.80 -21.16 11.34
C GLU A 122 -8.11 -21.98 11.34
N ALA A 123 -9.18 -21.44 11.91
CA ALA A 123 -10.50 -22.05 11.95
C ALA A 123 -11.28 -21.77 10.66
N GLU A 124 -11.44 -22.83 9.87
CA GLU A 124 -12.57 -23.18 8.98
C GLU A 124 -13.41 -22.00 8.42
N GLY A 125 -13.27 -21.74 7.12
CA GLY A 125 -14.24 -20.92 6.37
C GLY A 125 -13.77 -19.53 5.93
N TYR A 126 -12.47 -19.29 5.73
CA TYR A 126 -11.99 -18.03 5.13
C TYR A 126 -12.36 -17.96 3.63
N SER A 127 -13.65 -17.79 3.31
CA SER A 127 -14.17 -17.62 1.95
C SER A 127 -13.91 -16.23 1.37
N ASP A 128 -13.38 -15.31 2.17
CA ASP A 128 -13.37 -13.89 1.84
C ASP A 128 -12.02 -13.40 1.29
N GLN A 129 -11.00 -14.24 1.18
CA GLN A 129 -9.67 -13.84 0.67
C GLN A 129 -9.77 -13.23 -0.74
N GLU A 130 -10.45 -13.92 -1.65
CA GLU A 130 -10.65 -13.47 -3.03
C GLU A 130 -11.47 -12.17 -3.06
N VAL A 131 -12.49 -12.07 -2.19
CA VAL A 131 -13.35 -10.90 -2.07
C VAL A 131 -12.56 -9.69 -1.56
N GLU A 132 -11.76 -9.84 -0.51
CA GLU A 132 -10.91 -8.77 0.05
C GLU A 132 -9.80 -8.35 -0.91
N LEU A 133 -9.20 -9.30 -1.62
CA LEU A 133 -8.22 -9.00 -2.66
C LEU A 133 -8.85 -8.16 -3.77
N LYS A 134 -10.04 -8.55 -4.24
CA LYS A 134 -10.79 -7.80 -5.25
C LYS A 134 -11.17 -6.40 -4.75
N ARG A 135 -11.65 -6.27 -3.51
CA ARG A 135 -11.93 -4.96 -2.88
C ARG A 135 -10.70 -4.06 -2.85
N THR A 136 -9.54 -4.63 -2.52
CA THR A 136 -8.26 -3.91 -2.51
C THR A 136 -7.88 -3.42 -3.91
N ILE A 137 -8.01 -4.28 -4.93
CA ILE A 137 -7.74 -3.92 -6.33
C ILE A 137 -8.70 -2.82 -6.80
N GLU A 138 -10.00 -2.97 -6.55
CA GLU A 138 -11.01 -1.98 -6.92
C GLU A 138 -10.77 -0.64 -6.21
N PHE A 139 -10.38 -0.65 -4.94
CA PHE A 139 -10.06 0.56 -4.19
C PHE A 139 -8.91 1.33 -4.84
N ILE A 140 -7.81 0.63 -5.17
CA ILE A 140 -6.65 1.22 -5.84
C ILE A 140 -7.02 1.73 -7.22
N ALA A 141 -7.69 0.90 -8.02
CA ALA A 141 -8.05 1.25 -9.39
C ALA A 141 -8.96 2.46 -9.46
N ARG A 142 -10.00 2.52 -8.61
CA ARG A 142 -10.88 3.69 -8.49
C ARG A 142 -10.12 4.93 -8.03
N GLY A 143 -9.23 4.79 -7.05
CA GLY A 143 -8.41 5.90 -6.53
C GLY A 143 -7.42 6.46 -7.55
N LEU A 144 -7.01 5.66 -8.53
CA LEU A 144 -6.08 6.04 -9.58
C LEU A 144 -6.75 6.38 -10.92
N ARG A 145 -8.09 6.47 -10.97
CA ARG A 145 -8.80 6.85 -12.21
C ARG A 145 -8.37 8.24 -12.68
N PRO A 146 -8.33 8.48 -14.01
CA PRO A 146 -8.10 9.81 -14.55
C PRO A 146 -9.13 10.80 -13.99
N LYS A 147 -8.68 12.00 -13.64
CA LYS A 147 -9.62 13.08 -13.28
C LYS A 147 -10.40 13.46 -14.52
N THR A 148 -11.66 13.06 -14.60
CA THR A 148 -12.61 13.69 -15.53
C THR A 148 -12.61 15.18 -15.21
N LYS A 149 -12.51 16.05 -16.21
CA LYS A 149 -12.75 17.49 -16.05
C LYS A 149 -14.21 17.68 -15.62
N THR A 150 -14.51 17.49 -14.34
CA THR A 150 -15.76 17.90 -13.73
C THR A 150 -15.78 19.40 -13.86
N LYS A 151 -16.65 19.94 -14.73
CA LYS A 151 -17.00 21.36 -14.74
C LYS A 151 -17.38 21.70 -13.30
N GLU A 152 -16.51 22.41 -12.58
CA GLU A 152 -16.86 23.03 -11.31
C GLU A 152 -18.06 23.94 -11.59
N LYS A 153 -19.26 23.49 -11.20
CA LYS A 153 -20.33 24.45 -10.92
C LYS A 153 -19.81 25.30 -9.77
N PRO A 154 -19.84 26.65 -9.88
CA PRO A 154 -19.28 27.50 -8.84
C PRO A 154 -19.95 27.18 -7.51
N VAL A 155 -19.15 26.80 -6.51
CA VAL A 155 -19.61 26.67 -5.13
C VAL A 155 -20.17 28.03 -4.72
N LEU A 156 -21.46 28.05 -4.43
CA LEU A 156 -22.19 29.23 -3.97
C LEU A 156 -21.42 29.90 -2.81
N LYS A 157 -21.27 31.22 -2.89
CA LYS A 157 -20.62 32.09 -1.89
C LYS A 157 -21.09 31.81 -0.45
N PRO A 158 -20.26 32.09 0.57
CA PRO A 158 -20.58 31.82 1.97
C PRO A 158 -21.85 32.56 2.41
N ARG A 159 -22.87 31.83 2.87
CA ARG A 159 -24.07 32.45 3.45
C ARG A 159 -23.72 32.97 4.84
N ALA A 160 -23.99 34.26 5.05
CA ALA A 160 -23.67 35.01 6.26
C ALA A 160 -24.21 34.35 7.55
N LYS A 161 -23.39 34.40 8.60
CA LYS A 161 -23.73 34.01 9.98
C LYS A 161 -24.98 34.76 10.45
N LYS A 162 -26.09 34.05 10.67
CA LYS A 162 -27.17 34.54 11.54
C LYS A 162 -26.77 34.25 12.99
N LYS A 163 -26.50 35.33 13.74
CA LYS A 163 -26.38 35.31 15.21
C LYS A 163 -27.75 34.99 15.80
N SER A 164 -27.78 34.05 16.74
CA SER A 164 -28.89 33.84 17.67
C SER A 164 -28.36 33.90 19.12
N PRO A 165 -29.16 34.32 20.10
CA PRO A 165 -28.68 35.04 21.28
C PRO A 165 -28.17 34.14 22.42
N VAL A 166 -27.25 34.70 23.20
CA VAL A 166 -26.69 34.17 24.45
C VAL A 166 -27.75 34.17 25.58
N PRO A 167 -27.71 33.18 26.49
CA PRO A 167 -28.00 33.43 27.90
C PRO A 167 -26.76 33.24 28.79
N ALA A 168 -26.72 34.03 29.85
CA ALA A 168 -25.55 34.31 30.68
C ALA A 168 -25.15 33.20 31.68
N ALA A 169 -23.83 33.08 31.82
CA ALA A 169 -22.99 32.66 32.95
C ALA A 169 -23.53 31.77 34.10
N ALA A 170 -22.83 30.66 34.34
CA ALA A 170 -22.45 30.20 35.68
C ALA A 170 -21.01 29.66 35.66
N LYS A 171 -20.15 30.24 36.51
CA LYS A 171 -18.75 29.84 36.75
C LYS A 171 -18.71 28.52 37.53
N VAL A 172 -17.68 27.68 37.35
CA VAL A 172 -16.88 27.05 38.45
C VAL A 172 -15.76 26.08 37.94
N LYS A 173 -14.54 26.37 38.43
CA LYS A 173 -13.35 25.53 38.77
C LYS A 173 -12.51 24.77 37.72
N LYS A 174 -11.39 25.43 37.40
CA LYS A 174 -9.99 25.02 37.15
C LYS A 174 -9.49 23.73 37.86
N LYS A 175 -8.94 22.75 37.10
CA LYS A 175 -7.59 22.12 37.20
C LYS A 175 -7.58 20.66 36.65
N ARG A 176 -6.77 20.40 35.61
CA ARG A 176 -5.52 19.60 35.70
C ARG A 176 -4.84 19.55 34.32
N ASN A 177 -3.58 19.98 34.31
CA ASN A 177 -2.65 19.76 33.21
C ASN A 177 -2.34 18.26 33.10
N LEU A 178 -2.41 17.70 31.90
CA LEU A 178 -1.70 16.47 31.58
C LEU A 178 -0.73 16.77 30.44
N SER A 179 0.54 16.94 30.82
CA SER A 179 1.67 17.01 29.91
C SER A 179 1.87 15.63 29.29
N ILE A 180 1.53 15.47 28.01
CA ILE A 180 1.91 14.30 27.24
C ILE A 180 3.17 14.70 26.45
N ARG A 181 4.32 14.23 26.92
CA ARG A 181 5.59 14.31 26.19
C ARG A 181 5.48 13.43 24.93
N PRO A 182 5.75 13.92 23.72
CA PRO A 182 5.84 13.06 22.56
C PRO A 182 7.25 12.45 22.49
N ILE A 183 7.48 11.37 23.24
CA ILE A 183 8.52 10.40 22.91
C ILE A 183 7.82 9.34 22.07
N PHE A 184 7.75 9.52 20.74
CA PHE A 184 7.69 8.41 19.75
C PHE A 184 7.50 8.84 18.27
N ILE A 185 7.84 10.07 17.86
CA ILE A 185 7.80 10.45 16.43
C ILE A 185 9.10 11.13 16.03
N ARG A 186 10.20 10.38 16.04
CA ARG A 186 11.44 10.82 15.36
C ARG A 186 12.12 9.77 14.50
N ASN A 187 11.64 8.53 14.45
CA ASN A 187 12.42 7.43 13.86
C ASN A 187 11.77 6.71 12.67
N LEU A 188 10.91 7.40 11.91
CA LEU A 188 10.34 6.87 10.66
C LEU A 188 10.74 7.67 9.41
N TYR A 189 11.36 8.85 9.58
CA TYR A 189 11.78 9.69 8.45
C TYR A 189 13.21 9.38 7.94
N GLU A 190 14.10 8.89 8.80
CA GLU A 190 15.51 8.66 8.45
C GLU A 190 15.80 7.33 7.72
N CYS A 191 14.89 6.34 7.78
CA CYS A 191 15.13 5.03 7.16
C CYS A 191 14.85 4.98 5.64
N PHE A 192 14.20 6.00 5.06
CA PHE A 192 13.79 5.93 3.65
C PHE A 192 14.75 6.63 2.66
N ASN A 193 15.73 7.41 3.13
CA ASN A 193 16.60 8.22 2.26
C ASN A 193 18.13 8.08 2.48
N ARG A 194 18.60 6.93 2.97
CA ARG A 194 19.97 6.45 2.74
C ARG A 194 19.97 5.09 2.05
#